data_AF-A0A1J4VZN5-F1
#
_entry.id   AF-A0A1J4VZN5-F1
#
_cell.length_a   1.000
_cell.length_b   1.000
_cell.length_c   1.000
_cell.angle_alpha   90.00
_cell.angle_beta   90.00
_cell.angle_gamma   90.00
#
_symmetry.space_group_name_H-M   'P 1'
#
loop_
_entity.id
_entity.type
_entity.pdbx_description
1 polymer ?
#
loop_
_entity_poly.entity_id
_entity_poly.type
_entity_poly.pdbx_seq_one_letter_code
_entity_poly.pdbx_strand_id
1 'polypeptide(L)'
;MRRIKFKKGKQRDFLIEVLKKLDCPSLRALNQFGLGVPYSTLKNYFNESRTFPESLFNDLCYLSKIDINKNYFEFINENWGQIKGGKNKKSKN
;
A
#
# COMPACT_ATOMS: atom_id res chain seq x y z
N MET A 1 5.02 -9.62 -8.80
CA MET A 1 5.25 -8.20 -8.43
C MET A 1 5.52 -8.08 -6.93
N ARG A 2 6.51 -7.29 -6.47
CA ARG A 2 6.72 -7.13 -5.02
C ARG A 2 5.63 -6.26 -4.41
N ARG A 3 5.37 -6.46 -3.11
CA ARG A 3 4.42 -5.67 -2.33
C ARG A 3 5.14 -5.04 -1.15
N ILE A 4 4.59 -3.95 -0.65
CA ILE A 4 5.08 -3.24 0.52
C ILE A 4 4.20 -3.59 1.71
N LYS A 5 4.83 -4.08 2.77
CA LYS A 5 4.15 -4.36 4.04
C LYS A 5 4.66 -3.42 5.11
N PHE A 6 3.78 -2.55 5.56
CA PHE A 6 4.06 -1.64 6.66
C PHE A 6 3.93 -2.34 8.02
N LYS A 7 4.59 -1.77 9.03
CA LYS A 7 4.23 -2.02 10.43
C LYS A 7 2.78 -1.56 10.67
N LYS A 8 2.09 -2.22 11.61
CA LYS A 8 0.70 -1.88 11.96
C LYS A 8 0.57 -0.40 12.33
N GLY A 9 -0.43 0.28 11.77
CA GLY A 9 -0.67 1.72 11.90
C GLY A 9 0.12 2.59 10.91
N LYS A 10 1.28 2.11 10.43
CA LYS A 10 2.18 2.92 9.58
C LYS A 10 1.72 3.04 8.15
N GLN A 11 0.89 2.12 7.67
CA GLN A 11 0.30 2.25 6.34
C GLN A 11 -0.72 3.38 6.30
N ARG A 12 -1.54 3.48 7.34
CA ARG A 12 -2.51 4.56 7.51
C ARG A 12 -1.80 5.90 7.72
N ASP A 13 -0.80 5.95 8.60
CA ASP A 13 0.00 7.17 8.85
C ASP A 13 0.60 7.69 7.53
N PHE A 14 1.19 6.80 6.73
CA PHE A 14 1.73 7.13 5.42
C PHE A 14 0.67 7.75 4.49
N LEU A 15 -0.51 7.15 4.36
CA LEU A 15 -1.57 7.70 3.51
C LEU A 15 -2.08 9.06 4.02
N ILE A 16 -2.14 9.27 5.33
CA ILE A 16 -2.50 10.58 5.90
C ILE A 16 -1.44 11.62 5.54
N GLU A 17 -0.16 11.27 5.62
CA GLU A 17 0.93 12.15 5.24
C GLU A 17 0.90 12.49 3.75
N VAL A 18 0.66 11.49 2.89
CA VAL A 18 0.48 11.69 1.45
C VAL A 18 -0.66 12.68 1.18
N LEU A 19 -1.82 12.49 1.83
CA LEU A 19 -2.96 13.39 1.67
C LEU A 19 -2.61 14.83 2.07
N LYS A 20 -1.87 15.01 3.18
CA LYS A 20 -1.42 16.33 3.63
C LYS A 20 -0.43 16.97 2.65
N LYS A 21 0.53 16.20 2.13
CA LYS A 21 1.54 16.69 1.19
C LYS A 21 0.96 17.07 -0.17
N LEU A 22 -0.08 16.36 -0.60
CA LEU A 22 -0.77 16.59 -1.87
C LEU A 22 -1.98 17.52 -1.75
N ASP A 23 -2.19 18.13 -0.57
CA ASP A 23 -3.35 18.98 -0.25
C ASP A 23 -4.70 18.35 -0.67
N CYS A 24 -4.83 17.05 -0.40
CA CYS A 24 -5.99 16.28 -0.79
C CYS A 24 -6.98 16.15 0.38
N PRO A 25 -8.25 16.57 0.22
CA PRO A 25 -9.23 16.53 1.31
C PRO A 25 -9.70 15.11 1.65
N SER A 26 -9.48 14.13 0.75
CA SER A 26 -9.89 12.74 0.98
C SER A 26 -9.09 11.75 0.12
N LEU A 27 -9.15 10.47 0.48
CA LEU A 27 -8.57 9.38 -0.34
C LEU A 27 -9.12 9.38 -1.77
N ARG A 28 -10.38 9.77 -1.99
CA ARG A 28 -10.97 9.82 -3.34
C ARG A 28 -10.27 10.85 -4.22
N ALA A 29 -9.80 11.95 -3.63
CA ALA A 29 -9.08 13.00 -4.36
C ALA A 29 -7.76 12.51 -4.94
N LEU A 30 -7.12 11.48 -4.37
CA LEU A 30 -5.89 10.89 -4.92
C LEU A 30 -6.04 10.38 -6.36
N ASN A 31 -7.26 10.06 -6.79
CA ASN A 31 -7.51 9.61 -8.16
C ASN A 31 -7.34 10.72 -9.20
N GLN A 32 -7.32 11.99 -8.81
CA GLN A 32 -7.01 13.09 -9.72
C GLN A 32 -5.59 13.01 -10.30
N PHE A 33 -4.68 12.31 -9.62
CA PHE A 33 -3.30 12.10 -10.07
C PHE A 33 -3.15 10.90 -11.02
N GLY A 34 -4.25 10.30 -11.47
CA GLY A 34 -4.19 9.22 -12.47
C GLY A 34 -3.71 7.87 -11.94
N LEU A 35 -3.78 7.62 -10.62
CA LEU A 35 -3.31 6.37 -9.99
C LEU A 35 -4.02 5.10 -10.47
N GLY A 36 -5.20 5.22 -11.10
CA GLY A 36 -5.97 4.07 -11.59
C GLY A 36 -6.50 3.14 -10.48
N VAL A 37 -6.51 3.59 -9.21
CA VAL A 37 -6.95 2.77 -8.08
C VAL A 37 -8.39 3.10 -7.68
N PRO A 38 -9.31 2.12 -7.67
CA PRO A 38 -10.67 2.36 -7.19
C PRO A 38 -10.70 2.83 -5.74
N TYR A 39 -11.64 3.72 -5.40
CA TYR A 39 -11.79 4.25 -4.04
C TYR A 39 -11.98 3.16 -2.97
N SER A 40 -12.70 2.08 -3.29
CA SER A 40 -12.86 0.92 -2.39
C SER A 40 -11.51 0.27 -2.05
N THR A 41 -10.59 0.20 -3.03
CA THR A 41 -9.24 -0.32 -2.85
C THR A 41 -8.38 0.64 -2.03
N LEU A 42 -8.47 1.95 -2.25
CA LEU A 42 -7.80 2.95 -1.42
C LEU A 42 -8.26 2.87 0.05
N LYS A 43 -9.56 2.68 0.30
CA LYS A 43 -10.07 2.45 1.66
C LYS A 43 -9.49 1.17 2.30
N ASN A 44 -9.33 0.10 1.52
CA ASN A 44 -8.70 -1.12 2.03
C ASN A 44 -7.24 -0.90 2.42
N TYR A 45 -6.49 -0.11 1.64
CA TYR A 45 -5.14 0.28 2.02
C TYR A 45 -5.13 1.18 3.26
N PHE A 46 -6.06 2.12 3.37
CA PHE A 46 -6.17 2.98 4.54
C PHE A 46 -6.54 2.23 5.83
N ASN A 47 -7.39 1.20 5.73
CA ASN A 47 -7.73 0.31 6.83
C ASN A 47 -6.70 -0.80 7.07
N GLU A 48 -5.59 -0.79 6.33
CA GLU A 48 -4.51 -1.78 6.41
C GLU A 48 -4.97 -3.23 6.15
N SER A 49 -6.12 -3.42 5.49
CA SER A 49 -6.67 -4.74 5.16
C SER A 49 -5.97 -5.37 3.95
N ARG A 50 -5.25 -4.55 3.17
CA ARG A 50 -4.43 -4.97 2.02
C ARG A 50 -3.08 -4.26 2.04
N THR A 51 -2.05 -4.95 1.54
CA THR A 51 -0.71 -4.36 1.32
C THR A 51 -0.64 -3.65 -0.03
N PHE A 52 0.25 -2.67 -0.16
CA PHE A 52 0.43 -1.94 -1.42
C PHE A 52 1.21 -2.76 -2.45
N PRO A 53 0.87 -2.67 -3.75
CA PRO A 53 1.83 -2.92 -4.82
C PRO A 53 3.01 -1.96 -4.70
N GLU A 54 4.23 -2.44 -5.00
CA GLU A 54 5.43 -1.58 -4.98
C GLU A 54 5.31 -0.38 -5.94
N SER A 55 4.70 -0.55 -7.12
CA SER A 55 4.54 0.55 -8.08
C SER A 55 3.72 1.71 -7.49
N LEU A 56 2.53 1.40 -6.96
CA LEU A 56 1.66 2.39 -6.33
C LEU A 56 2.34 3.09 -5.16
N PHE A 57 3.12 2.34 -4.37
CA PHE A 57 3.90 2.92 -3.28
C PHE A 57 4.92 3.95 -3.79
N ASN A 58 5.67 3.60 -4.84
CA ASN A 58 6.64 4.50 -5.44
C ASN A 58 5.97 5.73 -6.06
N ASP A 59 4.84 5.55 -6.76
CA ASP A 59 4.07 6.65 -7.35
C ASP A 59 3.60 7.62 -6.27
N LEU A 60 3.08 7.12 -5.15
CA LEU A 60 2.66 7.95 -4.02
C LEU A 60 3.86 8.72 -3.43
N CYS A 61 4.99 8.06 -3.19
CA CYS A 61 6.20 8.71 -2.67
C CYS A 61 6.72 9.80 -3.61
N TYR A 62 6.73 9.52 -4.92
CA TYR A 62 7.16 10.46 -5.96
C TYR A 62 6.25 11.70 -5.99
N LEU A 63 4.93 11.50 -6.03
CA LEU A 63 3.96 12.59 -6.04
C LEU A 63 4.03 13.43 -4.77
N SER A 64 4.07 12.79 -3.60
CA SER A 64 4.02 13.49 -2.30
C SER A 64 5.38 13.99 -1.83
N LYS A 65 6.47 13.68 -2.55
CA LYS A 65 7.86 13.97 -2.15
C LYS A 65 8.17 13.50 -0.72
N ILE A 66 7.67 12.32 -0.35
CA ILE A 66 7.93 11.71 0.96
C ILE A 66 9.12 10.78 0.82
N ASP A 67 10.13 10.97 1.66
CA ASP A 67 11.23 10.02 1.81
C ASP A 67 10.94 9.11 3.00
N ILE A 68 10.72 7.81 2.75
CA ILE A 68 10.35 6.86 3.81
C ILE A 68 11.56 6.07 4.28
N ASN A 69 11.75 6.10 5.60
CA ASN A 69 12.69 5.23 6.26
C ASN A 69 12.27 3.75 6.13
N LYS A 70 13.18 2.90 5.63
CA LYS A 70 13.02 1.44 5.52
C LYS A 70 12.67 0.74 6.84
N ASN A 71 12.80 1.42 7.99
CA ASN A 71 12.40 0.90 9.28
C ASN A 71 10.88 0.77 9.49
N TYR A 72 10.04 1.35 8.60
CA TYR A 72 8.58 1.31 8.74
C TYR A 72 7.89 0.30 7.81
N PHE A 73 8.60 -0.25 6.83
CA PHE A 73 8.06 -1.19 5.87
C PHE A 73 9.08 -2.23 5.41
N GLU A 74 8.60 -3.36 4.93
CA GLU A 74 9.40 -4.42 4.31
C GLU A 74 8.84 -4.75 2.93
N PHE A 75 9.72 -5.19 2.03
CA PHE A 75 9.30 -5.75 0.75
C PHE A 75 8.92 -7.22 0.94
N ILE A 76 7.73 -7.59 0.48
CA ILE A 76 7.26 -8.97 0.52
C ILE A 76 6.93 -9.46 -0.90
N ASN A 77 7.02 -10.78 -1.09
CA ASN A 77 6.61 -11.41 -2.33
C ASN A 77 5.07 -11.38 -2.48
N GLU A 78 4.60 -11.38 -3.73
CA GLU A 78 3.18 -11.30 -4.09
C GLU A 78 2.32 -12.35 -3.37
N ASN A 79 2.86 -13.57 -3.26
CA ASN A 79 2.17 -14.73 -2.70
C ASN A 79 2.17 -14.77 -1.17
N TRP A 80 2.70 -13.75 -0.48
CA TRP A 80 2.81 -13.73 0.98
C TRP A 80 1.47 -13.98 1.68
N GLY A 81 0.38 -13.38 1.18
CA GLY A 81 -0.97 -13.59 1.71
C GLY A 81 -1.48 -15.03 1.51
N GLN A 82 -1.18 -15.65 0.36
CA GLN A 82 -1.54 -17.04 0.08
C GLN A 82 -0.72 -18.04 0.91
N ILE A 83 0.55 -17.72 1.17
CA ILE A 83 1.45 -18.50 2.02
C ILE A 83 0.95 -18.47 3.47
N LYS A 84 0.63 -17.28 4.00
CA LYS A 84 0.10 -17.12 5.37
C LYS A 84 -1.28 -17.74 5.56
N GLY A 85 -2.16 -17.65 4.56
CA GLY A 85 -3.50 -18.24 4.59
C GLY A 85 -3.54 -19.73 4.29
N GLY A 86 -2.39 -20.41 4.11
CA GLY A 86 -2.32 -21.85 3.87
C GLY A 86 -2.82 -22.31 2.49
N LYS A 87 -3.23 -21.39 1.60
CA LYS A 87 -3.76 -21.70 0.26
C LYS A 87 -2.69 -22.11 -0.76
N ASN A 88 -1.41 -21.98 -0.41
CA ASN A 88 -0.29 -22.38 -1.27
C ASN A 88 0.30 -23.75 -0.91
N LYS A 89 -0.43 -24.59 -0.17
CA LYS A 89 -0.11 -26.02 -0.13
C LYS A 89 -0.43 -26.60 -1.50
N LYS A 90 0.57 -26.65 -2.40
CA LYS A 90 0.59 -27.73 -3.39
C LYS A 90 0.42 -29.01 -2.59
N SER A 91 -0.67 -29.74 -2.86
CA SER A 91 -0.80 -31.13 -2.39
C SER A 91 0.52 -31.81 -2.73
N LYS A 92 1.30 -32.17 -1.70
CA LYS A 92 2.43 -33.08 -1.91
C LYS A 92 1.75 -34.38 -2.35
N ASN A 93 1.92 -34.73 -3.62
CA ASN A 93 1.72 -36.09 -4.08
C ASN A 93 2.54 -37.04 -3.21
#